data_AF-A0A699QYW5-F1
#
_entry.id   AF-A0A699QYW5-F1
#
_cell.length_a   1.000
_cell.length_b   1.000
_cell.length_c   1.000
_cell.angle_alpha   90.00
_cell.angle_beta   90.00
_cell.angle_gamma   90.00
#
_symmetry.space_group_name_H-M   'P 1'
#
loop_
_entity.id
_entity.type
_entity.pdbx_description
1 polymer ?
#
loop_
_entity_poly.entity_id
_entity_poly.type
_entity_poly.pdbx_seq_one_letter_code
_entity_poly.pdbx_strand_id
1 'polypeptide(L)'
;ECRRAAGTCFKCGQAGHLQKDCKKNTTAGTSGQADKKPGASGRVFTITEGHAVNTSGFLATIHDTTSEVPSIHDQPIVPEFPDVFPDELPGIPPVREVEFNIELIPGSKPIFEAPYRMAPIELKELKDQLQELLERGFIRLSVSP
;
A
#
# COMPACT_ATOMS: atom_id res chain seq x y z
N GLU A 1 27.59 -24.21 7.81
CA GLU A 1 26.25 -24.83 7.80
C GLU A 1 25.29 -24.06 8.70
N CYS A 2 24.24 -23.44 8.14
CA CYS A 2 23.16 -22.83 8.94
C CYS A 2 22.11 -23.89 9.29
N ARG A 3 22.08 -24.34 10.55
CA ARG A 3 21.03 -25.25 11.04
C ARG A 3 19.73 -24.45 11.21
N ARG A 4 18.69 -24.78 10.43
CA ARG A 4 17.32 -24.27 10.66
C ARG A 4 16.86 -24.75 12.05
N ALA A 5 16.56 -23.82 12.96
CA ALA A 5 15.89 -24.16 14.19
C ALA A 5 14.49 -24.73 13.87
N ALA A 6 14.23 -25.97 14.25
CA ALA A 6 12.91 -26.58 14.09
C ALA A 6 11.95 -25.89 15.06
N GLY A 7 11.02 -25.09 14.51
CA GLY A 7 10.02 -24.38 15.30
C GLY A 7 9.16 -25.33 16.16
N THR A 8 8.65 -24.81 17.26
CA THR A 8 7.72 -25.53 18.14
C THR A 8 6.32 -25.57 17.53
N CYS A 9 5.57 -26.63 17.81
CA CYS A 9 4.19 -26.78 17.35
C CYS A 9 3.31 -25.72 18.01
N PHE A 10 2.64 -24.88 17.20
CA PHE A 10 1.78 -23.79 17.66
C PHE A 10 0.64 -24.23 18.60
N LYS A 11 0.23 -25.50 18.57
CA LYS A 11 -0.89 -25.99 19.40
C LYS A 11 -0.45 -26.58 20.75
N CYS A 12 0.74 -27.16 20.84
CA CYS A 12 1.19 -27.87 22.05
C CYS A 12 2.57 -27.44 22.57
N GLY A 13 3.25 -26.54 21.86
CA GLY A 13 4.55 -25.99 22.24
C GLY A 13 5.74 -26.95 22.05
N GLN A 14 5.56 -28.18 21.59
CA GLN A 14 6.65 -29.14 21.44
C GLN A 14 7.38 -29.00 20.10
N ALA A 15 8.72 -29.03 20.12
CA ALA A 15 9.55 -28.97 18.91
C ALA A 15 9.50 -30.29 18.12
N GLY A 16 9.73 -30.21 16.81
CA GLY A 16 9.86 -31.39 15.94
C GLY A 16 8.62 -31.80 15.15
N HIS A 17 7.52 -31.04 15.21
CA HIS A 17 6.36 -31.22 14.32
C HIS A 17 5.59 -29.90 14.13
N LEU A 18 4.85 -29.78 13.02
CA LEU A 18 3.98 -28.64 12.73
C LEU A 18 2.56 -28.92 13.24
N GLN A 19 1.76 -27.89 13.47
CA GLN A 19 0.39 -27.98 14.01
C GLN A 19 -0.50 -29.00 13.28
N LYS A 20 -0.32 -29.15 11.97
CA LYS A 20 -1.04 -30.09 11.12
C LYS A 20 -0.76 -31.57 11.43
N ASP A 21 0.38 -31.85 12.06
CA ASP A 21 0.88 -33.20 12.35
C ASP A 21 0.84 -33.52 13.86
N CYS A 22 0.15 -32.69 14.65
CA CYS A 22 0.09 -32.82 16.11
C CYS A 22 -0.85 -33.97 16.52
N LYS A 23 -0.27 -35.04 17.06
CA LYS A 23 -0.95 -36.27 17.52
C LYS A 23 -2.01 -36.07 18.62
N LYS A 24 -2.21 -34.85 19.11
CA LYS A 24 -3.25 -34.45 20.08
C LYS A 24 -4.55 -33.98 19.39
N ASN A 25 -4.85 -34.45 18.18
CA ASN A 25 -6.07 -34.12 17.45
C ASN A 25 -7.11 -35.25 17.53
N THR A 26 -7.66 -35.49 18.73
CA THR A 26 -8.81 -36.39 18.89
C THR A 26 -10.08 -35.62 19.25
N THR A 27 -11.04 -35.63 18.34
CA THR A 27 -12.48 -35.38 18.54
C THR A 27 -13.16 -36.62 19.11
N ALA A 28 -13.71 -36.55 20.33
CA ALA A 28 -14.88 -37.32 20.79
C ALA A 28 -15.36 -36.90 22.21
N GLY A 29 -16.67 -36.68 22.37
CA GLY A 29 -17.43 -37.01 23.61
C GLY A 29 -17.81 -35.88 24.58
N THR A 30 -19.10 -35.57 24.69
CA THR A 30 -19.71 -34.68 25.69
C THR A 30 -20.10 -35.40 26.99
N SER A 31 -19.78 -34.82 28.15
CA SER A 31 -20.62 -34.59 29.36
C SER A 31 -19.75 -34.50 30.63
N GLY A 32 -19.88 -33.53 31.53
CA GLY A 32 -20.70 -32.33 31.54
C GLY A 32 -20.25 -31.36 32.64
N GLN A 33 -20.21 -30.08 32.30
CA GLN A 33 -20.91 -29.02 33.02
C GLN A 33 -21.26 -27.99 31.95
N ALA A 34 -22.53 -27.62 31.89
CA ALA A 34 -23.11 -26.96 30.71
C ALA A 34 -22.66 -25.50 30.59
N ASP A 35 -21.49 -25.26 30.00
CA ASP A 35 -21.19 -23.97 29.38
C ASP A 35 -21.86 -23.94 28.01
N LYS A 36 -23.10 -23.46 28.00
CA LYS A 36 -23.83 -23.13 26.77
C LYS A 36 -22.96 -22.16 25.98
N LYS A 37 -22.27 -22.65 24.95
CA LYS A 37 -21.67 -21.79 23.92
C LYS A 37 -22.79 -20.85 23.45
N PRO A 38 -22.67 -19.52 23.58
CA PRO A 38 -23.68 -18.65 23.01
C PRO A 38 -23.69 -18.94 21.51
N GLY A 39 -24.78 -19.54 21.01
CA GLY A 39 -25.01 -19.76 19.58
C GLY A 39 -25.34 -18.44 18.88
N ALA A 40 -24.67 -17.36 19.26
CA ALA A 40 -24.87 -16.04 18.70
C ALA A 40 -23.77 -15.80 17.66
N SER A 41 -24.12 -15.93 16.39
CA SER A 41 -23.33 -15.34 15.31
C SER A 41 -23.47 -13.83 15.42
N GLY A 42 -22.46 -13.16 15.99
CA GLY A 42 -22.43 -11.70 16.00
C GLY A 42 -22.47 -11.16 14.57
N ARG A 43 -23.32 -10.17 14.32
CA ARG A 43 -23.35 -9.42 13.06
C ARG A 43 -22.78 -8.03 13.33
N VAL A 44 -21.74 -7.66 12.59
CA VAL A 44 -21.15 -6.32 12.65
C VAL A 44 -21.81 -5.48 11.57
N PHE A 45 -22.35 -4.32 11.97
CA PHE A 45 -22.89 -3.32 11.08
C PHE A 45 -22.18 -1.99 11.35
N THR A 46 -21.81 -1.27 10.30
CA THR A 46 -21.29 0.09 10.42
C THR A 46 -22.46 1.05 10.59
N ILE A 47 -22.51 1.77 11.71
CA ILE A 47 -23.52 2.81 11.97
C ILE A 47 -22.84 4.18 12.05
N THR A 48 -23.54 5.23 11.62
CA THR A 48 -23.09 6.62 11.78
C THR A 48 -23.22 7.06 13.24
N GLU A 49 -22.41 8.03 13.66
CA GLU A 49 -22.34 8.53 15.04
C GLU A 49 -23.73 8.91 15.59
N GLY A 50 -24.57 9.57 14.79
CA GLY A 50 -25.93 9.94 15.17
C GLY A 50 -26.88 8.76 15.43
N HIS A 51 -26.65 7.60 14.80
CA HIS A 51 -27.43 6.38 15.05
C HIS A 51 -26.93 5.57 16.25
N ALA A 52 -25.67 5.74 16.66
CA ALA A 52 -25.12 5.06 17.83
C ALA A 52 -25.67 5.65 19.14
N VAL A 53 -25.90 6.97 19.18
CA VAL A 53 -26.29 7.70 20.40
C VAL A 53 -27.75 7.46 20.81
N ASN A 54 -28.61 7.01 19.88
CA ASN A 54 -30.06 6.91 20.11
C ASN A 54 -30.61 5.49 20.31
N THR A 55 -29.76 4.45 20.30
CA THR A 55 -30.21 3.05 20.28
C THR A 55 -29.62 2.25 21.45
N SER A 56 -30.49 1.66 22.28
CA SER A 56 -30.15 0.99 23.55
C SER A 56 -29.73 -0.49 23.42
N GLY A 57 -29.10 -0.88 22.30
CA GLY A 57 -28.96 -2.30 21.91
C GLY A 57 -27.54 -2.82 21.61
N PHE A 58 -26.48 -2.04 21.82
CA PHE A 58 -25.12 -2.44 21.44
C PHE A 58 -24.27 -2.87 22.65
N LEU A 59 -23.46 -3.91 22.48
CA LEU A 59 -22.59 -4.44 23.53
C LEU A 59 -21.19 -3.79 23.54
N ALA A 60 -20.73 -3.28 22.41
CA ALA A 60 -19.44 -2.60 22.28
C ALA A 60 -19.45 -1.67 21.06
N THR A 61 -18.84 -0.50 21.21
CA THR A 61 -18.58 0.45 20.12
C THR A 61 -17.08 0.45 19.84
N ILE A 62 -16.69 0.26 18.59
CA ILE A 62 -15.30 0.41 18.14
C ILE A 62 -15.21 1.76 17.44
N HIS A 63 -14.51 2.70 18.05
CA HIS A 63 -14.12 3.93 17.37
C HIS A 63 -12.86 3.64 16.57
N ASP A 64 -12.98 3.69 15.25
CA ASP A 64 -11.82 3.72 14.40
C ASP A 64 -11.20 5.12 14.49
N THR A 65 -10.17 5.28 15.31
CA THR A 65 -9.40 6.53 15.40
C THR A 65 -8.30 6.60 14.33
N THR A 66 -8.24 5.64 13.41
CA THR A 66 -7.24 5.59 12.33
C THR A 66 -7.78 6.20 11.04
N SER A 67 -8.47 7.34 11.12
CA SER A 67 -9.02 8.02 9.94
C SER A 67 -8.11 9.07 9.31
N GLU A 68 -6.96 9.37 9.91
CA GLU A 68 -5.99 10.29 9.29
C GLU A 68 -4.69 9.53 9.02
N VAL A 69 -4.45 9.23 7.75
CA VAL A 69 -3.11 8.91 7.27
C VAL A 69 -2.26 10.13 7.62
N PRO A 70 -1.21 10.01 8.45
CA PRO A 70 -0.38 11.15 8.83
C PRO A 70 0.15 11.83 7.57
N SER A 71 0.01 13.15 7.50
CA SER A 71 0.59 13.94 6.42
C SER A 71 2.10 13.82 6.48
N ILE A 72 2.77 13.87 5.32
CA ILE A 72 4.24 13.97 5.30
C ILE A 72 4.73 15.18 6.11
N HIS A 73 3.93 16.24 6.18
CA HIS A 73 4.20 17.46 6.93
C HIS A 73 4.19 17.26 8.46
N ASP A 74 3.59 16.17 8.95
CA ASP A 74 3.59 15.82 10.37
C ASP A 74 4.91 15.18 10.80
N GLN A 75 5.77 14.81 9.83
CA GLN A 75 7.09 14.28 10.14
C GLN A 75 8.04 15.42 10.53
N PRO A 76 8.70 15.34 11.70
CA PRO A 76 9.55 16.42 12.19
C PRO A 76 10.73 16.74 11.26
N ILE A 77 11.14 15.79 10.42
CA ILE A 77 12.23 15.94 9.46
C ILE A 77 11.86 16.83 8.25
N VAL A 78 10.58 16.92 7.88
CA VAL A 78 10.13 17.65 6.69
C VAL A 78 10.34 19.17 6.82
N PRO A 79 9.99 19.85 7.93
CA PRO A 79 10.31 21.27 8.10
C PRO A 79 11.81 21.54 8.25
N GLU A 80 12.64 20.52 8.55
CA GLU A 80 14.11 20.67 8.58
C GLU A 80 14.72 20.77 7.18
N PHE A 81 14.03 20.27 6.14
CA PHE A 81 14.51 20.23 4.74
C PHE A 81 13.45 20.72 3.74
N PRO A 82 13.04 22.00 3.81
CA PRO A 82 12.01 22.55 2.93
C PRO A 82 12.43 22.60 1.45
N ASP A 83 13.73 22.59 1.17
CA ASP A 83 14.32 22.54 -0.17
C ASP A 83 14.29 21.13 -0.79
N VAL A 84 14.28 20.08 0.05
CA VAL A 84 14.20 18.67 -0.38
C VAL A 84 12.75 18.22 -0.58
N PHE A 85 11.81 18.79 0.18
CA PHE A 85 10.39 18.47 0.13
C PHE A 85 9.51 19.67 -0.24
N PRO A 86 9.72 20.31 -1.40
CA PRO A 86 8.83 21.38 -1.85
C PRO A 86 7.50 20.80 -2.34
N ASP A 87 6.42 21.59 -2.23
CA ASP A 87 5.09 21.24 -2.77
C ASP A 87 5.13 21.05 -4.29
N GLU A 88 6.02 21.78 -4.97
CA GLU A 88 6.25 21.69 -6.41
C GLU A 88 7.74 21.52 -6.72
N LEU A 89 8.07 20.66 -7.68
CA LEU A 89 9.46 20.39 -8.04
C LEU A 89 10.13 21.62 -8.70
N PRO A 90 11.38 21.96 -8.32
CA PRO A 90 12.08 23.17 -8.76
C PRO A 90 12.57 23.13 -10.22
N GLY A 91 12.06 22.20 -11.05
CA GLY A 91 12.47 22.01 -12.44
C GLY A 91 13.54 20.92 -12.62
N ILE A 92 14.21 20.92 -13.77
CA ILE A 92 15.27 19.94 -14.06
C ILE A 92 16.40 20.10 -13.03
N PRO A 93 16.91 19.00 -12.45
CA PRO A 93 18.09 19.05 -11.59
C PRO A 93 19.23 19.82 -12.26
N PRO A 94 20.03 20.60 -11.50
CA PRO A 94 21.22 21.25 -12.02
C PRO A 94 22.11 20.25 -12.77
N VAL A 95 22.82 20.75 -13.79
CA VAL A 95 23.80 19.94 -14.53
C VAL A 95 24.76 19.32 -13.51
N ARG A 96 24.74 18.00 -13.43
CA ARG A 96 25.63 17.23 -12.55
C ARG A 96 26.93 16.98 -13.30
N GLU A 97 28.05 16.86 -12.57
CA GLU A 97 29.34 16.48 -13.16
C GLU A 97 29.29 15.11 -13.86
N VAL A 98 28.37 14.24 -13.41
CA VAL A 98 28.10 12.94 -14.01
C VAL A 98 26.95 13.06 -15.01
N GLU A 99 27.26 12.86 -16.28
CA GLU A 99 26.27 12.78 -17.35
C GLU A 99 25.60 11.39 -17.35
N PHE A 100 24.27 11.37 -17.31
CA PHE A 100 23.50 10.13 -17.39
C PHE A 100 23.47 9.65 -18.85
N ASN A 101 24.17 8.55 -19.13
CA ASN A 101 24.22 7.95 -20.46
C ASN A 101 23.35 6.69 -20.51
N ILE A 102 22.58 6.54 -21.59
CA ILE A 102 21.83 5.31 -21.87
C ILE A 102 22.68 4.47 -22.83
N GLU A 103 23.36 3.47 -22.29
CA GLU A 103 24.15 2.54 -23.10
C GLU A 103 23.22 1.61 -23.89
N LEU A 104 23.32 1.65 -25.22
CA LEU A 104 22.55 0.78 -26.10
C LEU A 104 23.25 -0.56 -26.28
N ILE A 105 22.46 -1.63 -26.36
CA ILE A 105 22.98 -2.94 -26.76
C ILE A 105 23.43 -2.85 -28.23
N PRO A 106 24.67 -3.24 -28.58
CA PRO A 106 25.15 -3.18 -29.95
C PRO A 106 24.18 -3.85 -30.94
N GLY A 107 23.83 -3.13 -32.01
CA GLY A 107 22.88 -3.59 -33.03
C GLY A 107 21.41 -3.29 -32.76
N SER A 108 21.06 -2.68 -31.62
CA SER A 108 19.70 -2.16 -31.38
C SER A 108 19.36 -1.02 -32.34
N LYS A 109 18.12 -1.00 -32.83
CA LYS A 109 17.59 0.09 -33.68
C LYS A 109 16.60 0.95 -32.87
N PRO A 110 16.44 2.24 -33.21
CA PRO A 110 15.37 3.06 -32.64
C PRO A 110 14.00 2.41 -32.82
N ILE A 111 13.15 2.57 -31.79
CA ILE A 111 11.79 2.07 -31.82
C ILE A 111 10.89 3.22 -32.25
N PHE A 112 10.05 2.94 -33.24
CA PHE A 112 9.00 3.84 -33.69
C PHE A 112 7.65 3.15 -33.52
N GLU A 113 6.88 3.60 -32.56
CA GLU A 113 5.51 3.12 -32.35
C GLU A 113 4.54 4.29 -32.52
N ALA A 114 3.38 4.01 -33.14
CA ALA A 114 2.33 5.00 -33.27
C ALA A 114 1.70 5.26 -31.89
N PRO A 115 1.39 6.52 -31.53
CA PRO A 115 0.68 6.83 -30.30
C PRO A 115 -0.66 6.08 -30.21
N TYR A 116 -1.03 5.66 -29.00
CA TYR A 116 -2.31 5.03 -28.76
C TYR A 116 -3.48 5.98 -29.03
N ARG A 117 -4.61 5.41 -29.46
CA ARG A 117 -5.84 6.18 -29.65
C ARG A 117 -6.42 6.53 -28.28
N MET A 118 -6.70 7.82 -28.10
CA MET A 118 -7.30 8.39 -26.90
C MET A 118 -8.59 9.13 -27.26
N ALA A 119 -9.53 9.19 -26.32
CA ALA A 119 -10.74 9.99 -26.46
C ALA A 119 -10.42 11.50 -26.44
N PRO A 120 -11.31 12.38 -26.93
CA PRO A 120 -11.08 13.82 -26.94
C PRO A 120 -10.77 14.43 -25.55
N ILE A 121 -11.39 13.88 -24.49
CA ILE A 121 -11.16 14.34 -23.11
C ILE A 121 -9.76 13.96 -22.61
N GLU A 122 -9.29 12.76 -22.92
CA GLU A 122 -7.94 12.27 -22.57
C GLU A 122 -6.87 13.04 -23.35
N LEU A 123 -7.11 13.33 -24.64
CA LEU A 123 -6.20 14.15 -25.46
C LEU A 123 -6.06 15.58 -24.93
N LYS A 124 -7.15 16.16 -24.43
CA LYS A 124 -7.12 17.49 -23.82
C LYS A 124 -6.26 17.46 -22.56
N GLU A 125 -6.53 16.51 -21.66
CA GLU A 125 -5.76 16.35 -20.41
C GLU A 125 -4.27 16.12 -20.69
N LEU A 126 -3.96 15.21 -21.63
CA LEU A 126 -2.57 14.95 -22.02
C LEU A 126 -1.89 16.21 -22.56
N LYS A 127 -2.59 17.00 -23.36
CA LYS A 127 -2.04 18.26 -23.88
C LYS A 127 -1.76 19.26 -22.77
N ASP A 128 -2.69 19.39 -21.82
CA ASP A 128 -2.55 20.30 -20.68
C ASP A 128 -1.32 19.90 -19.83
N GLN A 129 -1.13 18.60 -19.57
CA GLN A 129 0.05 18.07 -18.86
C GLN A 129 1.36 18.28 -19.65
N LEU A 130 1.38 18.02 -20.95
CA LEU A 130 2.57 18.25 -21.78
C LEU A 130 2.96 19.73 -21.83
N GLN A 131 1.98 20.63 -21.85
CA GLN A 131 2.21 22.07 -21.83
C GLN A 131 2.85 22.49 -20.49
N GLU A 132 2.33 21.99 -19.38
CA GLU A 132 2.91 22.22 -18.05
C GLU A 132 4.38 21.73 -18.00
N LEU A 133 4.66 20.53 -18.50
CA LEU A 133 6.02 19.99 -18.53
C LEU A 133 6.98 20.81 -19.40
N LEU A 134 6.50 21.39 -20.50
CA LEU A 134 7.27 22.29 -21.35
C LEU A 134 7.56 23.62 -20.64
N GLU A 135 6.57 24.20 -19.97
CA GLU A 135 6.70 25.48 -19.25
C GLU A 135 7.62 25.36 -18.03
N ARG A 136 7.55 24.24 -17.31
CA ARG A 136 8.49 23.90 -16.23
C ARG A 136 9.88 23.51 -16.74
N GLY A 137 10.03 23.32 -18.05
CA GLY A 137 11.29 23.00 -18.70
C GLY A 137 11.74 21.55 -18.53
N PHE A 138 10.89 20.64 -18.05
CA PHE A 138 11.23 19.21 -17.87
C PHE A 138 11.41 18.46 -19.19
N ILE A 139 10.72 18.91 -20.23
CA ILE A 139 10.82 18.35 -21.58
C ILE A 139 11.09 19.46 -22.60
N ARG A 140 11.51 19.05 -23.79
CA ARG A 140 11.67 19.95 -24.94
C ARG A 140 11.23 19.25 -26.22
N LEU A 141 10.87 20.05 -27.22
CA LEU A 141 10.61 19.52 -28.56
C LEU A 141 11.86 18.82 -29.10
N SER A 142 11.66 17.68 -29.75
CA SER A 142 12.73 16.87 -30.30
C SER A 142 12.31 16.24 -31.63
N VAL A 143 13.30 15.80 -32.39
CA VAL A 143 13.12 15.02 -33.61
C VAL A 143 13.93 13.74 -33.42
N SER A 144 13.26 12.67 -32.98
CA SER A 144 13.90 11.37 -32.79
C SER A 144 14.02 10.62 -34.11
N PRO A 145 15.17 9.98 -34.39
CA PRO A 145 15.39 9.10 -35.53
C PRO A 145 14.92 7.67 -35.25
#